data_AF-A0A3M6HSC0-F1
#
_entry.id   AF-A0A3M6HSC0-F1
#
_cell.length_a   1.000
_cell.length_b   1.000
_cell.length_c   1.000
_cell.angle_alpha   90.00
_cell.angle_beta   90.00
_cell.angle_gamma   90.00
#
_symmetry.space_group_name_H-M   'P 1'
#
loop_
_entity.id
_entity.type
_entity.pdbx_description
1 polymer ?
#
loop_
_entity_poly.entity_id
_entity_poly.type
_entity_poly.pdbx_seq_one_letter_code
_entity_poly.pdbx_strand_id
1 'polypeptide(L)' 'MNADKPDSAQVDGEIIDLWVRKTGSSFQVKGTFRNRPFTGKGSSASAAKADWIKQAEYEANR' A
#
# COMPACT_ATOMS: atom_id res chain seq x y z
N MET A 1 -15.35 -13.62 -4.40
CA MET A 1 -13.95 -13.17 -4.48
C MET A 1 -13.96 -11.65 -4.37
N ASN A 2 -13.29 -11.05 -3.39
CA ASN A 2 -13.13 -9.59 -3.37
C ASN A 2 -12.15 -9.22 -4.47
N ALA A 3 -12.59 -8.44 -5.46
CA ALA A 3 -11.72 -7.94 -6.51
C ALA A 3 -10.66 -7.01 -5.92
N ASP A 4 -9.44 -7.07 -6.44
CA ASP A 4 -8.41 -6.09 -6.15
C ASP A 4 -8.90 -4.72 -6.65
N LYS A 5 -8.91 -3.72 -5.76
CA LYS A 5 -9.31 -2.36 -6.07
C LYS A 5 -8.06 -1.53 -6.35
N PRO A 6 -7.95 -0.89 -7.53
CA PRO A 6 -6.86 0.04 -7.79
C PRO A 6 -6.99 1.25 -6.87
N ASP A 7 -5.84 1.72 -6.38
CA ASP A 7 -5.69 2.89 -5.53
C ASP A 7 -4.34 3.54 -5.86
N SER A 8 -4.05 4.70 -5.27
CA SER A 8 -2.77 5.37 -5.48
C SER A 8 -2.31 6.09 -4.22
N ALA A 9 -1.01 6.13 -3.99
CA ALA A 9 -0.41 6.88 -2.89
C ALA A 9 0.72 7.77 -3.40
N GLN A 10 0.87 8.93 -2.77
CA GLN A 10 2.01 9.80 -3.00
C GLN A 10 3.07 9.51 -1.93
N VAL A 11 4.28 9.18 -2.33
CA VAL A 11 5.44 8.93 -1.46
C VAL A 11 6.63 9.67 -2.07
N ASP A 12 7.31 10.50 -1.29
CA ASP A 12 8.49 11.25 -1.76
C ASP A 12 8.23 12.11 -3.02
N GLY A 13 6.99 12.56 -3.20
CA GLY A 13 6.56 13.30 -4.40
C GLY A 13 6.24 12.44 -5.62
N GLU A 14 6.43 11.12 -5.56
CA GLU A 14 6.08 10.16 -6.61
C GLU A 14 4.69 9.56 -6.36
N ILE A 15 3.86 9.46 -7.41
CA ILE A 15 2.57 8.78 -7.34
C ILE A 15 2.78 7.31 -7.69
N ILE A 16 2.42 6.43 -6.74
CA ILE A 16 2.57 4.99 -6.87
C ILE A 16 1.20 4.34 -7.02
N ASP A 17 1.07 3.49 -8.04
CA ASP A 17 -0.09 2.63 -8.22
C ASP A 17 -0.13 1.52 -7.17
N LEU A 18 -1.26 1.43 -6.48
CA LEU A 18 -1.51 0.47 -5.40
C LEU A 18 -2.67 -0.45 -5.74
N TRP A 19 -2.62 -1.64 -5.17
CA TRP A 19 -3.67 -2.64 -5.28
C TRP A 19 -4.16 -3.00 -3.88
N VAL A 20 -5.42 -2.66 -3.60
CA VAL A 20 -6.06 -2.92 -2.31
C VAL A 20 -6.89 -4.20 -2.43
N ARG A 21 -6.62 -5.16 -1.57
CA ARG A 21 -7.35 -6.43 -1.50
C ARG A 21 -7.93 -6.63 -0.11
N LYS A 22 -9.20 -7.04 -0.04
CA LYS A 22 -9.81 -7.49 1.23
C LYS A 22 -9.56 -8.98 1.43
N THR A 23 -8.85 -9.30 2.52
CA THR A 23 -8.49 -10.66 2.95
C THR A 23 -9.24 -11.01 4.24
N GLY A 24 -10.41 -11.62 4.12
CA GLY A 24 -11.28 -11.94 5.26
C GLY A 24 -11.77 -10.67 5.95
N SER A 25 -11.44 -10.52 7.24
CA SER A 25 -11.74 -9.34 8.07
C SER A 25 -10.71 -8.22 7.95
N SER A 26 -9.63 -8.43 7.19
CA SER A 26 -8.53 -7.47 7.05
C SER A 26 -8.39 -6.97 5.62
N PHE A 27 -7.62 -5.91 5.45
CA PHE A 27 -7.23 -5.34 4.16
C PHE A 27 -5.72 -5.44 4.00
N GLN A 28 -5.32 -5.66 2.76
CA GLN A 28 -3.93 -5.71 2.34
C GLN A 28 -3.75 -4.77 1.15
N VAL A 29 -2.69 -3.96 1.17
CA VAL A 29 -2.31 -3.07 0.09
C VAL A 29 -0.98 -3.54 -0.46
N LYS A 30 -0.87 -3.62 -1.79
CA LYS A 30 0.36 -3.98 -2.50
C LYS A 30 0.74 -2.86 -3.44
N GLY A 31 2.02 -2.59 -3.53
CA GLY A 31 2.58 -1.60 -4.44
C GLY A 31 4.08 -1.77 -4.53
N THR A 32 4.67 -1.27 -5.60
CA THR A 32 6.12 -1.30 -5.82
C THR A 32 6.64 0.12 -5.78
N PHE A 33 7.59 0.40 -4.89
CA PHE A 33 8.25 1.70 -4.78
C PHE A 33 9.75 1.52 -5.00
N ARG A 34 10.37 2.30 -5.90
CA ARG A 34 11.80 2.21 -6.24
C ARG A 34 12.29 0.77 -6.51
N ASN A 35 11.57 0.01 -7.34
CA ASN A 35 11.83 -1.41 -7.64
C ASN A 35 11.73 -2.38 -6.44
N ARG A 36 11.18 -1.95 -5.31
CA ARG A 36 10.96 -2.78 -4.12
C ARG A 36 9.45 -3.01 -3.90
N PRO A 37 9.01 -4.27 -3.79
CA PRO A 37 7.62 -4.56 -3.46
C PRO A 37 7.38 -4.33 -1.97
N PHE A 38 6.40 -3.51 -1.65
CA PHE A 38 5.92 -3.26 -0.30
C PHE A 38 4.51 -3.82 -0.12
N THR A 39 4.19 -4.22 1.10
CA THR A 39 2.85 -4.70 1.45
C THR A 39 2.41 -4.07 2.77
N GLY A 40 1.31 -3.32 2.72
CA GLY A 40 0.67 -2.78 3.89
C GLY A 40 -0.49 -3.66 4.36
N LYS A 41 -0.72 -3.73 5.67
CA LYS A 41 -1.84 -4.48 6.26
C LYS A 41 -2.59 -3.66 7.29
N GLY A 42 -3.89 -3.88 7.40
CA GLY A 42 -4.70 -3.22 8.42
C GLY A 42 -6.14 -3.71 8.48
N SER A 43 -6.86 -3.33 9.54
CA SER A 43 -8.29 -3.66 9.71
C SER A 43 -9.21 -2.89 8.75
N SER A 44 -8.67 -1.96 7.96
CA SER A 44 -9.38 -1.15 6.98
C SER A 44 -8.47 -0.79 5.82
N ALA A 45 -9.03 -0.48 4.64
CA ALA A 45 -8.26 -0.08 3.46
C ALA A 45 -7.31 1.10 3.76
N SER A 46 -7.78 2.12 4.48
CA SER A 46 -6.97 3.28 4.87
C SER A 46 -5.84 2.91 5.83
N ALA A 47 -6.07 2.00 6.77
CA ALA A 47 -5.03 1.54 7.70
C ALA A 47 -3.94 0.75 6.97
N ALA A 48 -4.34 -0.14 6.05
CA ALA A 48 -3.42 -0.89 5.22
C ALA A 48 -2.63 0.03 4.26
N LYS A 49 -3.26 1.07 3.73
CA LYS A 49 -2.59 2.11 2.92
C LYS A 49 -1.58 2.91 3.74
N ALA A 50 -1.94 3.36 4.93
CA ALA A 50 -1.05 4.11 5.81
C ALA A 50 0.18 3.27 6.21
N ASP A 51 -0.01 1.98 6.49
CA ASP A 51 1.07 1.04 6.76
C ASP A 51 2.01 0.88 5.55
N TRP A 52 1.46 0.75 4.33
CA TRP A 52 2.24 0.71 3.10
C TRP A 52 3.06 2.00 2.88
N ILE A 53 2.41 3.17 3.01
CA ILE A 53 3.04 4.48 2.84
C ILE A 53 4.20 4.63 3.81
N LYS A 54 4.00 4.30 5.10
CA LYS A 54 5.05 4.40 6.12
C LYS A 54 6.29 3.57 5.78
N GLN A 55 6.11 2.37 5.23
CA GLN A 55 7.22 1.53 4.79
C GLN A 55 7.96 2.14 3.59
N ALA A 56 7.22 2.66 2.61
CA ALA A 56 7.79 3.29 1.43
C ALA A 56 8.51 4.60 1.75
N GLU A 57 7.95 5.45 2.63
CA GLU A 57 8.61 6.67 3.12
C GLU A 57 9.88 6.37 3.91
N TYR A 58 9.87 5.32 4.75
CA TYR A 58 11.06 4.88 5.47
C TYR A 58 12.18 4.48 4.50
N GLU A 59 11.85 3.81 3.40
CA GLU A 59 12.81 3.47 2.34
C GLU A 59 13.23 4.69 1.51
N ALA A 60 12.35 5.66 1.29
CA ALA A 60 12.67 6.88 0.57
C ALA A 60 13.71 7.73 1.30
N ASN A 61 13.61 7.76 2.63
CA ASN A 61 14.47 8.53 3.53
C ASN A 61 15.68 7.73 4.06
N ARG A 62 15.95 6.54 3.49
CA ARG A 62 17.11 5.71 3.81
C ARG A 62 18.25 5.97 2.83
#